data_AF-A0A3D2S985-F1
#
_entry.id   AF-A0A3D2S985-F1
#
_cell.length_a   1.000
_cell.length_b   1.000
_cell.length_c   1.000
_cell.angle_alpha   90.00
_cell.angle_beta   90.00
_cell.angle_gamma   90.00
#
_symmetry.space_group_name_H-M   'P 1'
#
loop_
_entity.id
_entity.type
_entity.pdbx_description
1 polymer ?
#
loop_
_entity_poly.entity_id
_entity_poly.type
_entity_poly.pdbx_seq_one_letter_code
_entity_poly.pdbx_strand_id
1 'polypeptide(L)' 'MNIVINIISFVGAFAFMEGFAWFMHKYVMHGWGWFLHKSHHEPHKGRFELNDFYAVIFAAPAIWL' A
#
# COMPACT_ATOMS: atom_id res chain seq x y z
N MET A 1 -28.40 -0.65 -9.80
CA MET A 1 -27.07 -0.03 -9.88
C MET A 1 -27.04 0.89 -11.09
N ASN A 2 -26.65 2.16 -10.94
CA ASN A 2 -26.58 3.10 -12.07
C ASN A 2 -25.17 3.02 -12.69
N ILE A 3 -25.08 2.83 -14.02
CA ILE A 3 -23.79 2.65 -14.72
C ILE A 3 -22.86 3.87 -14.56
N VAL A 4 -23.42 5.08 -14.49
CA VAL A 4 -22.64 6.31 -14.29
C VAL A 4 -22.02 6.32 -12.90
N ILE A 5 -22.79 5.93 -11.86
CA ILE A 5 -22.28 5.80 -10.49
C ILE A 5 -21.16 4.76 -10.44
N ASN A 6 -21.32 3.60 -11.09
CA ASN A 6 -20.30 2.55 -11.11
C ASN A 6 -18.99 3.03 -11.73
N ILE A 7 -19.06 3.73 -12.87
CA ILE A 7 -17.87 4.25 -13.55
C ILE A 7 -17.16 5.29 -12.66
N ILE A 8 -17.91 6.22 -12.06
CA ILE A 8 -17.35 7.24 -11.18
C ILE A 8 -16.68 6.59 -9.96
N SER A 9 -17.35 5.63 -9.32
CA SER A 9 -16.79 4.91 -8.17
C SER A 9 -15.51 4.15 -8.54
N PHE A 10 -15.48 3.48 -9.70
CA PHE A 10 -14.29 2.77 -10.15
C PHE A 10 -13.12 3.72 -10.43
N VAL A 11 -13.34 4.76 -11.24
CA VAL A 11 -12.27 5.72 -11.59
C VAL A 11 -11.79 6.47 -10.36
N GLY A 12 -12.72 6.87 -9.48
CA GLY A 12 -12.39 7.54 -8.21
C GLY A 12 -11.57 6.66 -7.28
N ALA A 13 -11.96 5.39 -7.10
CA ALA A 13 -11.20 4.44 -6.29
C ALA A 13 -9.82 4.15 -6.89
N PHE A 14 -9.73 3.96 -8.20
CA PHE A 14 -8.46 3.75 -8.90
C PHE A 14 -7.51 4.93 -8.69
N ALA A 15 -7.96 6.16 -9.01
CA ALA A 15 -7.13 7.36 -8.86
C ALA A 15 -6.71 7.60 -7.40
N PHE A 16 -7.61 7.34 -6.45
CA PHE A 16 -7.29 7.41 -5.02
C PHE A 16 -6.22 6.40 -4.63
N MET A 17 -6.35 5.13 -5.04
CA MET A 17 -5.39 4.09 -4.68
C MET A 17 -4.01 4.31 -5.30
N GLU A 18 -3.93 4.80 -6.53
CA GLU A 18 -2.67 5.21 -7.16
C GLU A 18 -1.98 6.34 -6.35
N GLY A 19 -2.75 7.38 -6.01
CA GLY A 19 -2.24 8.49 -5.20
C GLY A 19 -1.81 8.06 -3.80
N PHE A 20 -2.61 7.19 -3.16
CA PHE A 20 -2.31 6.62 -1.86
C PHE A 20 -1.03 5.77 -1.90
N ALA A 21 -0.92 4.85 -2.87
CA ALA A 21 0.25 3.99 -3.03
C ALA A 21 1.52 4.81 -3.26
N TRP A 22 1.47 5.82 -4.14
CA TRP A 22 2.58 6.74 -4.37
C TRP A 22 2.97 7.49 -3.10
N PHE A 23 2.01 8.05 -2.37
CA PHE A 23 2.28 8.82 -1.17
C PHE A 23 2.89 7.94 -0.07
N MET A 24 2.28 6.78 0.18
CA MET A 24 2.76 5.83 1.17
C MET A 24 4.17 5.36 0.84
N HIS A 25 4.44 4.97 -0.40
CA HIS A 25 5.76 4.52 -0.80
C HIS A 25 6.81 5.64 -0.65
N LYS A 26 6.55 6.82 -1.21
CA LYS A 26 7.52 7.91 -1.28
C LYS A 26 7.77 8.59 0.07
N TYR A 27 6.74 8.84 0.87
CA TYR A 27 6.85 9.67 2.07
C TYR A 27 6.81 8.88 3.38
N VAL A 28 6.13 7.73 3.40
CA VAL A 28 6.05 6.90 4.61
C VAL A 28 7.10 5.80 4.57
N MET A 29 7.05 4.90 3.59
CA MET A 29 7.93 3.74 3.51
C MET A 29 9.39 4.14 3.29
N HIS A 30 9.66 5.14 2.44
CA HIS A 30 10.99 5.74 2.29
C HIS A 30 11.33 6.85 3.29
N GLY A 31 10.37 7.23 4.13
CA GLY A 31 10.56 8.24 5.18
C GLY A 31 10.74 7.59 6.55
N TRP A 32 9.84 7.89 7.47
CA TRP A 32 9.91 7.39 8.85
C TRP A 32 9.66 5.88 8.97
N GLY A 33 9.01 5.26 7.98
CA GLY A 33 8.80 3.82 7.87
C GLY A 33 9.97 3.05 7.25
N TRP A 34 11.10 3.71 6.98
CA TRP A 34 12.26 3.10 6.30
C TRP A 34 12.79 1.86 7.02
N PHE A 35 12.74 1.81 8.35
CA PHE A 35 13.21 0.64 9.10
C PHE A 35 12.46 -0.66 8.75
N LEU A 36 11.20 -0.58 8.29
CA LEU A 36 10.45 -1.72 7.77
C LEU A 36 10.71 -1.94 6.27
N HIS A 37 10.94 -0.89 5.49
CA HIS A 37 11.07 -0.99 4.03
C HIS A 37 12.48 -1.30 3.55
N LYS A 38 13.50 -1.04 4.38
CA LYS A 38 14.92 -1.14 4.03
C LYS A 38 15.30 -2.52 3.47
N SER A 39 14.77 -3.60 4.06
CA SER A 39 15.07 -4.97 3.61
C SER A 39 14.71 -5.23 2.16
N HIS A 40 13.70 -4.51 1.65
CA HIS A 40 13.23 -4.66 0.28
C HIS A 40 14.17 -4.01 -0.75
N HIS A 41 14.92 -2.99 -0.33
CA HIS A 41 15.91 -2.31 -1.17
C HIS A 41 17.30 -2.91 -1.10
N GLU A 42 17.56 -3.75 -0.11
CA GLU A 42 18.86 -4.38 0.09
C GLU A 42 18.82 -5.85 -0.38
N PRO A 43 19.92 -6.38 -0.93
CA PRO A 43 20.00 -7.81 -1.23
C PRO A 43 19.79 -8.62 0.05
N HIS A 44 18.77 -9.46 0.08
CA HIS A 44 18.49 -10.37 1.19
C HIS A 44 18.45 -11.83 0.71
N LYS A 45 18.58 -12.76 1.66
CA LYS A 45 18.39 -14.20 1.43
C LYS A 45 17.29 -14.69 2.35
N GLY A 46 16.37 -15.49 1.83
CA GLY A 46 15.24 -16.02 2.58
C GLY A 46 13.90 -15.62 1.99
N ARG A 47 12.81 -16.15 2.57
CA ARG A 47 11.45 -15.97 2.05
C ARG A 47 10.69 -14.79 2.66
N PHE A 48 11.16 -14.26 3.79
CA PHE A 48 10.47 -13.22 4.54
C PHE A 48 11.38 -12.00 4.73
N GLU A 49 10.74 -10.85 4.80
CA GLU A 49 11.34 -9.54 4.96
C GLU A 49 10.62 -8.75 6.08
N LEU A 50 11.32 -7.80 6.71
CA LEU A 50 10.64 -6.83 7.59
C LEU A 50 9.61 -6.01 6.82
N ASN A 51 9.78 -5.85 5.51
CA ASN A 51 8.84 -5.20 4.63
C ASN A 51 7.48 -5.91 4.57
N ASP A 52 7.41 -7.22 4.85
CA ASP A 52 6.15 -7.99 4.83
C ASP A 52 5.14 -7.49 5.86
N PHE A 53 5.59 -6.78 6.90
CA PHE A 53 4.69 -6.12 7.84
C PHE A 53 3.80 -5.08 7.18
N TYR A 54 4.22 -4.44 6.07
CA TYR A 54 3.34 -3.52 5.34
C TYR A 54 2.13 -4.24 4.75
N ALA A 55 2.27 -5.49 4.32
CA ALA A 55 1.12 -6.28 3.86
C ALA A 55 0.08 -6.44 4.98
N VAL A 56 0.54 -6.73 6.21
CA VAL A 56 -0.33 -6.84 7.38
C VAL A 56 -0.94 -5.48 7.76
N ILE A 57 -0.14 -4.42 7.78
CA ILE A 57 -0.59 -3.05 8.11
C ILE A 57 -1.69 -2.58 7.14
N PHE A 58 -1.55 -2.83 5.84
CA PHE A 58 -2.54 -2.42 4.85
C PHE A 58 -3.75 -3.36 4.77
N ALA A 59 -3.58 -4.65 5.09
CA ALA A 59 -4.69 -5.60 5.15
C ALA A 59 -5.54 -5.41 6.42
N ALA A 60 -4.95 -5.02 7.55
CA ALA A 60 -5.65 -4.95 8.83
C ALA A 60 -6.92 -4.06 8.80
N PRO A 61 -6.90 -2.84 8.21
CA PRO A 61 -8.12 -2.04 8.07
C PRO A 61 -9.20 -2.74 7.25
N ALA A 62 -8.84 -3.47 6.19
CA ALA A 62 -9.79 -4.17 5.32
C ALA A 62 -10.36 -5.44 5.97
N ILE A 63 -9.65 -6.03 6.93
CA ILE A 63 -10.13 -7.19 7.71
C ILE A 63 -11.02 -6.73 8.86
N TRP A 64 -10.70 -5.58 9.45
CA TRP A 64 -11.38 -5.06 10.64
C TRP A 64 -12.69 -4.31 10.32
N LEU A 65 -12.71 -3.55 9.22
CA LEU A 65 -13.85 -2.73 8.78
C LEU A 65 -14.76 -3.50 7.81
#